data_AF-A0A6I5HVC9-F1
#
_entry.id   AF-A0A6I5HVC9-F1
#
_cell.length_a   1.000
_cell.length_b   1.000
_cell.length_c   1.000
_cell.angle_alpha   90.00
_cell.angle_beta   90.00
_cell.angle_gamma   90.00
#
_symmetry.space_group_name_H-M   'P 1'
#
loop_
_entity.id
_entity.type
_entity.pdbx_description
1 polymer ?
#
loop_
_entity_poly.entity_id
_entity_poly.type
_entity_poly.pdbx_seq_one_letter_code
_entity_poly.pdbx_strand_id
1 'polypeptide(L)' 'MSDLAGDARTWSPDAQEAVRLLAVSALVEGRDRAEVATLFKVSVRAVDNWWARWRAGGRDALLSRPRGRRTG' A
#
# COMPACT_ATOMS: atom_id res chain seq x y z
N MET A 1 12.86 15.92 -11.45
CA MET A 1 12.90 15.83 -9.97
C MET A 1 11.87 14.83 -9.47
N SER A 2 12.18 13.53 -9.48
CA SER A 2 11.30 12.49 -8.91
C SER A 2 12.12 11.24 -8.61
N ASP A 3 12.93 11.22 -7.55
CA ASP A 3 13.60 9.97 -7.12
C ASP A 3 14.01 9.91 -5.64
N LEU A 4 13.30 10.59 -4.72
CA LEU A 4 13.67 10.56 -3.29
C LEU A 4 12.44 10.43 -2.36
N ALA A 5 11.51 9.53 -2.69
CA ALA A 5 10.67 8.92 -1.67
C ALA A 5 11.46 7.72 -1.13
N GLY A 6 12.24 7.95 -0.07
CA GLY A 6 13.19 7.02 0.52
C GLY A 6 12.71 5.57 0.51
N ASP A 7 13.59 4.69 0.04
CA ASP A 7 13.35 3.31 -0.37
C ASP A 7 12.43 2.49 0.54
N ALA A 8 11.12 2.54 0.32
CA ALA A 8 10.25 1.41 0.66
C ALA A 8 10.70 0.14 -0.08
N ARG A 9 11.48 0.27 -1.16
CA ARG A 9 12.13 -0.83 -1.89
C ARG A 9 13.20 -1.59 -1.08
N THR A 10 13.71 -1.02 0.04
CA THR A 10 14.64 -1.73 0.94
C THR A 10 13.93 -2.63 1.96
N TRP A 11 12.62 -2.52 2.08
CA TRP A 11 11.84 -3.35 3.01
C TRP A 11 11.57 -4.72 2.39
N SER A 12 11.64 -5.76 3.23
CA SER A 12 11.17 -7.08 2.86
C SER A 12 9.71 -7.02 2.38
N PRO A 13 9.30 -7.90 1.45
CA PRO A 13 7.92 -7.92 0.94
C PRO A 13 6.85 -7.92 2.06
N ASP A 14 7.13 -8.64 3.15
CA ASP A 14 6.23 -8.73 4.31
C ASP A 14 6.13 -7.41 5.08
N ALA A 15 7.24 -6.68 5.23
CA ALA A 15 7.24 -5.37 5.88
C ALA A 15 6.48 -4.33 5.05
N GLN A 16 6.59 -4.38 3.71
CA GLN A 16 5.78 -3.53 2.83
C GLN A 16 4.29 -3.88 2.90
N GLU A 17 3.95 -5.16 3.04
CA GLU A 17 2.57 -5.61 3.18
C GLU A 17 1.95 -5.11 4.50
N ALA A 18 2.67 -5.25 5.61
CA ALA A 18 2.23 -4.74 6.91
C ALA A 18 1.97 -3.23 6.86
N VAL A 19 2.88 -2.45 6.28
CA VAL A 19 2.70 -0.99 6.15
C VAL A 19 1.55 -0.64 5.23
N ARG A 20 1.35 -1.37 4.12
CA ARG A 20 0.21 -1.16 3.22
C ARG A 20 -1.12 -1.37 3.95
N LEU A 21 -1.22 -2.43 4.76
CA LEU A 21 -2.42 -2.73 5.54
C LEU A 21 -2.70 -1.67 6.60
N LEU A 22 -1.66 -1.21 7.32
CA LEU A 22 -1.78 -0.14 8.32
C LEU A 22 -2.17 1.20 7.69
N ALA A 23 -1.55 1.56 6.56
CA ALA A 23 -1.89 2.77 5.82
C ALA A 23 -3.37 2.76 5.38
N VAL A 24 -3.87 1.62 4.88
CA VAL A 24 -5.27 1.51 4.49
C VAL A 24 -6.21 1.54 5.69
N SER A 25 -5.85 0.93 6.83
CA SER A 25 -6.66 1.06 8.07
C SER A 25 -6.84 2.52 8.47
N ALA A 26 -5.75 3.29 8.47
CA ALA A 26 -5.79 4.72 8.78
C ALA A 26 -6.72 5.49 7.82
N LEU A 27 -6.71 5.16 6.52
CA LEU A 27 -7.64 5.76 5.55
C LEU A 27 -9.10 5.36 5.79
N VAL A 28 -9.36 4.11 6.18
CA VAL A 28 -10.71 3.65 6.54
C VAL A 28 -11.22 4.36 7.79
N GLU A 29 -10.34 4.66 8.74
CA GLU A 29 -10.63 5.47 9.93
C GLU A 29 -10.86 6.96 9.61
N GLY A 30 -10.68 7.38 8.34
CA GLY A 30 -10.94 8.74 7.88
C GLY A 30 -9.73 9.68 7.90
N ARG A 31 -8.51 9.15 8.11
CA ARG A 31 -7.27 9.96 8.01
C ARG A 31 -7.05 10.42 6.57
N ASP A 32 -6.40 11.57 6.41
CA ASP A 32 -6.06 12.10 5.09
C ASP A 32 -4.88 11.34 4.45
N ARG A 33 -4.88 11.27 3.12
CA ARG A 33 -3.83 10.54 2.36
C ARG A 33 -2.45 11.19 2.49
N ALA A 34 -2.39 12.51 2.62
CA ALA A 34 -1.13 13.22 2.84
C ALA A 34 -0.58 12.94 4.25
N GLU A 35 -1.45 12.92 5.26
CA GLU A 35 -1.07 12.58 6.63
C GLU A 35 -0.54 11.15 6.74
N VAL A 36 -1.23 10.19 6.12
CA VAL A 36 -0.80 8.78 6.06
C VAL A 36 0.53 8.64 5.32
N ALA A 37 0.73 9.35 4.21
CA ALA A 37 1.99 9.34 3.48
C ALA A 37 3.16 9.82 4.33
N THR A 38 2.97 10.91 5.09
CA THR A 38 3.98 11.44 6.02
C THR A 38 4.25 10.46 7.16
N LEU A 39 3.20 9.87 7.76
CA LEU A 39 3.33 8.93 8.87
C LEU A 39 4.18 7.71 8.50
N PHE A 40 3.96 7.15 7.31
CA PHE A 40 4.68 5.98 6.82
C PHE A 40 5.91 6.32 5.97
N LYS A 41 6.25 7.61 5.83
CA LYS A 41 7.35 8.12 4.99
C LYS A 41 7.31 7.60 3.55
N VAL A 42 6.10 7.46 2.99
CA VAL A 42 5.86 7.05 1.61
C VAL A 42 5.33 8.22 0.79
N SER A 43 5.27 8.06 -0.53
CA SER A 43 4.63 9.06 -1.38
C SER A 43 3.10 8.97 -1.28
N VAL A 44 2.44 10.13 -1.36
CA VAL A 44 0.96 10.19 -1.45
C VAL A 44 0.44 9.35 -2.61
N ARG A 45 1.18 9.30 -3.73
CA ARG A 45 0.84 8.48 -4.90
C ARG A 45 0.88 6.97 -4.61
N ALA A 46 1.75 6.51 -3.72
CA ALA A 46 1.73 5.11 -3.26
C ALA A 46 0.49 4.81 -2.44
N VAL A 47 0.13 5.72 -1.53
CA VAL A 47 -1.08 5.64 -0.71
C VAL A 47 -2.34 5.64 -1.59
N ASP A 48 -2.42 6.53 -2.58
CA ASP A 48 -3.51 6.57 -3.58
C ASP A 48 -3.66 5.23 -4.32
N ASN A 49 -2.55 4.65 -4.77
CA ASN A 49 -2.57 3.36 -5.47
C ASN A 49 -3.06 2.23 -4.55
N TRP A 50 -2.64 2.21 -3.29
CA TRP A 50 -3.13 1.24 -2.31
C TRP A 50 -4.62 1.41 -2.04
N TRP A 51 -5.07 2.66 -1.88
CA TRP A 51 -6.48 2.98 -1.68
C TRP A 51 -7.34 2.56 -2.87
N ALA A 52 -6.88 2.81 -4.10
CA ALA A 52 -7.58 2.39 -5.31
C ALA A 52 -7.71 0.86 -5.40
N ARG A 53 -6.64 0.12 -5.06
CA ARG A 53 -6.68 -1.35 -5.00
C ARG A 53 -7.63 -1.87 -3.91
N TRP A 54 -7.60 -1.26 -2.74
CA TRP A 54 -8.49 -1.61 -1.64
C TRP A 54 -9.97 -1.33 -2.01
N ARG A 55 -10.27 -0.22 -2.67
CA ARG A 55 -11.63 0.04 -3.15
C ARG A 55 -12.10 -0.96 -4.21
N ALA A 56 -11.18 -1.51 -5.01
CA ALA A 56 -11.52 -2.45 -6.07
C ALA A 56 -11.74 -3.88 -5.57
N GLY A 57 -11.11 -4.31 -4.47
CA GLY A 57 -11.20 -5.70 -4.01
C GLY A 57 -10.94 -5.92 -2.52
N GLY A 58 -11.08 -4.89 -1.70
CA GLY A 58 -10.97 -4.95 -0.24
C GLY A 58 -9.57 -5.33 0.25
N ARG A 59 -9.52 -5.97 1.42
CA ARG A 59 -8.28 -6.40 2.07
C ARG A 59 -7.52 -7.46 1.25
N ASP A 60 -8.24 -8.36 0.59
CA ASP A 60 -7.67 -9.43 -0.25
C ASP A 60 -6.95 -8.91 -1.50
N ALA A 61 -7.29 -7.70 -1.97
CA ALA A 61 -6.58 -7.03 -3.07
C ALA A 61 -5.24 -6.41 -2.66
N LEU A 62 -4.99 -6.25 -1.36
CA LEU A 62 -3.74 -5.73 -0.81
C LEU A 62 -2.75 -6.83 -0.45
N LEU A 63 -3.26 -8.01 -0.08
CA LEU A 63 -2.50 -9.23 0.14
C LEU A 63 -2.00 -9.73 -1.22
N SER A 64 -0.69 -9.99 -1.35
CA SER A 64 -0.16 -10.62 -2.56
C SER A 64 -0.76 -12.02 -2.70
N ARG A 65 -1.82 -12.16 -3.49
CA ARG A 65 -2.33 -13.49 -3.84
C ARG A 65 -1.23 -14.19 -4.67
N PRO A 66 -0.77 -15.40 -4.29
CA PRO A 66 -0.05 -16.24 -5.23
C PRO A 66 -0.99 -16.39 -6.42
N ARG A 67 -0.57 -15.89 -7.59
CA ARG A 67 -1.32 -16.10 -8.82
C ARG A 67 -1.40 -17.60 -9.00
N GLY A 68 -2.52 -18.19 -8.59
CA GLY A 68 -2.83 -19.58 -8.90
C GLY A 68 -2.61 -19.75 -10.38
N ARG A 69 -1.66 -20.60 -10.73
CA ARG A 69 -1.44 -21.08 -12.09
C ARG A 69 -2.82 -21.39 -12.66
N ARG A 70 -3.21 -20.73 -13.76
CA ARG A 70 -4.28 -21.27 -14.59
C ARG A 70 -3.72 -22.59 -15.11
N THR A 71 -4.10 -23.69 -14.48
CA THR A 71 -3.99 -25.01 -15.08
C THR A 71 -5.01 -25.02 -16.22
N GLY A 72 -4.52 -24.69 -17.40
CA GLY A 72 -5.07 -25.09 -18.69
C GLY A 72 -4.05 -26.00 -19.34
#